data_AF-A0A847AC30-F1
#
_entry.id   AF-A0A847AC30-F1
#
_cell.length_a   1.000
_cell.length_b   1.000
_cell.length_c   1.000
_cell.angle_alpha   90.00
_cell.angle_beta   90.00
_cell.angle_gamma   90.00
#
_symmetry.space_group_name_H-M   'P 1'
#
loop_
_entity.id
_entity.type
_entity.pdbx_description
1 polymer ?
#
loop_
_entity_poly.entity_id
_entity_poly.type
_entity_poly.pdbx_seq_one_letter_code
_entity_poly.pdbx_strand_id
1 'polypeptide(L)' 'MKEFDNAIFIRHGDDFATFCGGLGIIYVTPGQQVTPETRIGLVGEMVDPGLQFNILKKGKAVDPALYLE' A
#
# COMPACT_ATOMS: atom_id res chain seq x y z
N MET A 1 -13.71 -7.79 -1.53
CA MET A 1 -13.03 -6.48 -1.63
C MET A 1 -14.03 -5.34 -1.43
N LYS A 2 -14.83 -5.37 -0.35
CA LYS A 2 -15.85 -4.34 -0.05
C LYS A 2 -15.47 -3.47 1.16
N GLU A 3 -14.31 -3.71 1.77
CA GLU A 3 -13.94 -3.16 3.09
C GLU A 3 -12.67 -2.27 3.07
N PHE A 4 -11.99 -2.10 1.93
CA PHE A 4 -10.69 -1.38 1.87
C PHE A 4 -10.68 -0.12 1.00
N ASP A 5 -11.84 0.29 0.48
CA ASP A 5 -11.96 1.37 -0.52
C ASP A 5 -10.92 1.23 -1.65
N ASN A 6 -10.36 2.34 -2.15
CA ASN A 6 -9.24 2.27 -3.09
C ASN A 6 -7.98 1.72 -2.41
N ALA A 7 -7.27 0.86 -3.12
CA ALA A 7 -6.05 0.24 -2.64
C ALA A 7 -4.97 0.20 -3.73
N ILE A 8 -3.72 0.23 -3.30
CA ILE A 8 -2.54 0.11 -4.15
C ILE A 8 -1.70 -1.06 -3.65
N PHE A 9 -1.24 -1.88 -4.60
CA PHE A 9 -0.30 -2.95 -4.37
C PHE A 9 1.01 -2.63 -5.11
N ILE A 10 2.10 -2.53 -4.36
CA ILE A 10 3.43 -2.22 -4.90
C ILE A 10 4.30 -3.46 -4.75
N ARG A 11 4.89 -3.91 -5.86
CA ARG A 11 5.89 -4.99 -5.86
C ARG A 11 7.27 -4.36 -5.95
N HIS A 12 8.13 -4.63 -4.96
CA HIS A 12 9.45 -4.01 -4.85
C HIS A 12 10.57 -4.86 -5.47
N GLY A 13 10.42 -6.19 -5.49
CA GLY A 13 11.49 -7.15 -5.80
C GLY A 13 11.73 -8.09 -4.62
N ASP A 14 12.54 -9.14 -4.78
CA ASP A 14 12.97 -10.06 -3.69
C ASP A 14 11.84 -10.60 -2.78
N ASP A 15 10.71 -10.95 -3.39
CA ASP A 15 9.49 -11.44 -2.73
C ASP A 15 8.80 -10.43 -1.79
N PHE A 16 9.16 -9.14 -1.84
CA PHE A 16 8.51 -8.07 -1.09
C PHE A 16 7.42 -7.36 -1.88
N ALA A 17 6.33 -7.07 -1.18
CA ALA A 17 5.29 -6.18 -1.65
C ALA A 17 4.72 -5.35 -0.49
N THR A 18 4.16 -4.19 -0.84
CA THR A 18 3.42 -3.34 0.09
C THR A 18 1.98 -3.23 -0.38
N PHE A 19 1.05 -3.33 0.56
CA PHE A 19 -0.36 -3.05 0.34
C PHE A 19 -0.75 -1.80 1.13
N CYS A 20 -1.32 -0.83 0.43
CA CYS A 20 -1.86 0.41 1.00
C CYS A 20 -3.36 0.47 0.69
N GLY A 21 -4.22 0.30 1.70
CA GLY A 21 -5.68 0.41 1.59
C GLY A 21 -6.22 1.64 2.32
N GLY A 22 -7.50 1.96 2.10
CA GLY A 22 -8.14 3.14 2.69
C GLY A 22 -7.77 4.44 1.98
N LEU A 23 -7.44 4.37 0.69
CA LEU A 23 -7.10 5.56 -0.10
C LEU A 23 -8.37 6.24 -0.64
N GLY A 24 -8.41 7.57 -0.57
CA GLY A 24 -9.44 8.38 -1.20
C GLY A 24 -9.11 8.74 -2.65
N ILE A 25 -7.82 8.98 -2.93
CA ILE A 25 -7.32 9.34 -4.27
C ILE A 25 -6.11 8.46 -4.61
N ILE A 26 -6.07 7.94 -5.84
CA ILE A 26 -4.92 7.24 -6.40
C ILE A 26 -4.25 8.16 -7.44
N TYR A 27 -2.92 8.32 -7.37
CA TYR A 27 -2.13 9.12 -8.32
C TYR A 27 -1.38 8.29 -9.37
N VAL A 28 -1.39 6.97 -9.23
CA VAL A 28 -0.62 6.03 -10.07
C VAL A 28 -1.53 5.08 -10.84
N THR A 29 -1.02 4.49 -11.91
CA THR A 29 -1.74 3.50 -12.71
C THR A 29 -1.17 2.09 -12.55
N PRO A 30 -1.97 1.02 -12.73
CA PRO A 30 -1.46 -0.34 -12.72
C PRO A 30 -0.28 -0.54 -13.69
N GLY A 31 0.79 -1.18 -13.22
CA GLY A 31 2.01 -1.43 -14.02
C GLY A 31 2.99 -0.26 -14.07
N GLN A 32 2.66 0.90 -13.51
CA GLN A 32 3.58 2.03 -13.40
C GLN A 32 4.76 1.68 -12.48
N GLN A 33 5.98 2.01 -12.91
CA GLN A 33 7.16 1.95 -12.04
C GLN A 33 7.16 3.18 -11.13
N VAL A 34 7.47 2.97 -9.86
CA VAL A 34 7.49 4.00 -8.82
C VAL A 34 8.80 3.94 -8.05
N THR A 35 9.18 5.08 -7.46
CA THR A 35 10.32 5.22 -6.55
C THR A 35 9.82 5.43 -5.12
N PRO A 36 10.68 5.31 -4.09
CA PRO A 36 10.30 5.62 -2.70
C PRO A 36 9.67 7.01 -2.50
N GLU A 37 10.08 7.99 -3.31
CA GLU A 37 9.57 9.38 -3.27
C GLU A 37 8.27 9.58 -4.06
N THR A 38 7.83 8.58 -4.82
CA THR A 38 6.64 8.71 -5.66
C THR A 38 5.39 8.75 -4.79
N ARG A 39 4.63 9.85 -4.88
CA ARG A 39 3.31 9.94 -4.26
C ARG A 39 2.35 8.99 -4.97
N ILE A 40 1.89 7.96 -4.26
CA ILE A 40 1.02 6.92 -4.81
C ILE A 40 -0.48 7.22 -4.63
N GLY A 41 -0.84 7.95 -3.58
CA GLY A 41 -2.23 8.28 -3.27
C GLY A 41 -2.37 9.17 -2.04
N LEU A 42 -3.62 9.49 -1.70
CA LEU A 42 -4.01 10.23 -0.52
C LEU A 42 -5.00 9.39 0.30
N VAL A 43 -4.81 9.34 1.62
CA VAL A 43 -5.70 8.62 2.56
C VAL A 43 -7.09 9.27 2.55
N GLY A 44 -8.14 8.45 2.53
CA GLY A 44 -9.52 8.94 2.57
C GLY A 44 -9.91 9.44 3.97
N GLU A 45 -10.68 10.52 4.04
CA GLU A 45 -11.08 11.15 5.30
C GLU A 45 -12.11 10.34 6.14
N MET A 46 -12.82 9.38 5.52
CA MET A 46 -13.93 8.63 6.14
C MET A 46 -13.64 7.13 6.33
N VAL A 47 -12.40 6.69 6.16
CA VAL A 47 -12.06 5.28 6.34
C VAL A 47 -11.60 5.09 7.79
N ASP A 48 -12.30 4.29 8.59
CA ASP A 48 -11.85 3.79 9.89
C ASP A 48 -11.36 2.34 9.68
N PRO A 49 -10.09 1.99 9.99
CA PRO A 49 -9.12 2.68 10.85
C PRO A 49 -8.20 3.71 10.18
N GLY A 50 -8.45 4.07 8.91
CA GLY A 50 -7.63 4.99 8.12
C GLY A 50 -6.75 4.24 7.13
N LEU A 51 -5.47 4.62 7.06
CA LEU A 51 -4.49 3.95 6.19
C LEU A 51 -4.23 2.52 6.68
N GLN A 52 -4.65 1.53 5.89
CA GLN A 52 -4.22 0.15 6.10
C GLN A 52 -2.87 -0.05 5.40
N PHE A 53 -1.80 -0.20 6.17
CA PHE A 53 -0.46 -0.45 5.66
C PHE A 53 0.00 -1.86 6.01
N ASN A 54 0.28 -2.68 5.00
CA ASN A 54 0.80 -4.04 5.19
C ASN A 54 2.06 -4.25 4.35
N ILE A 55 3.05 -4.90 4.95
CA ILE A 55 4.20 -5.45 4.21
C ILE A 55 3.96 -6.95 4.02
N LEU A 56 4.21 -7.41 2.81
CA LEU A 56 4.10 -8.80 2.42
C LEU A 56 5.50 -9.30 2.07
N LYS A 57 5.88 -10.44 2.65
CA LYS A 57 7.10 -11.18 2.30
C LYS A 57 6.72 -12.58 1.88
N LYS A 58 7.06 -12.98 0.65
CA LYS A 58 6.66 -14.28 0.07
C LYS A 58 5.15 -14.51 0.14
N GLY A 59 4.38 -13.44 -0.11
CA GLY A 59 2.92 -13.46 -0.08
C GLY A 59 2.26 -13.51 1.30
N LYS A 60 3.03 -13.46 2.40
CA LYS A 60 2.51 -13.44 3.77
C LYS A 60 2.67 -12.06 4.41
N ALA A 61 1.65 -11.61 5.12
CA ALA A 61 1.73 -10.39 5.92
C ALA A 61 2.77 -10.57 7.04
N VAL A 62 3.63 -9.57 7.19
CA VAL A 62 4.66 -9.49 8.23
C VAL A 62 4.52 -8.17 8.97
N ASP A 63 5.07 -8.10 10.19
CA ASP A 63 5.10 -6.86 10.96
C ASP A 63 5.86 -5.76 10.19
N PRO A 64 5.20 -4.66 9.80
CA PRO A 64 5.84 -3.57 9.09
C PRO A 64 6.95 -2.88 9.88
N ALA A 65 6.86 -2.84 11.22
CA ALA A 65 7.81 -2.13 12.07
C ALA A 65 9.24 -2.68 11.96
N LEU A 66 9.41 -3.91 11.46
CA LEU A 66 10.71 -4.53 11.22
C LEU A 66 11.43 -4.00 9.96
N TYR A 67 10.74 -3.22 9.13
CA TYR A 67 11.22 -2.75 7.83
C TYR A 67 11.06 -1.23 7.64
N LEU A 68 10.55 -0.55 8.65
CA LEU A 68 10.45 0.90 8.71
C LEU A 68 11.58 1.40 9.62
N GLU A 69 12.49 2.20 9.06
CA GLU A 69 13.53 2.91 9.82
C GLU A 69 12.99 4.22 10.41
#